data_AF-M2VRJ8-F1
#
_entry.id   AF-M2VRJ8-F1
#
_cell.length_a   1.000
_cell.length_b   1.000
_cell.length_c   1.000
_cell.angle_alpha   90.00
_cell.angle_beta   90.00
_cell.angle_gamma   90.00
#
_symmetry.space_group_name_H-M   'P 1'
#
loop_
_entity.id
_entity.type
_entity.pdbx_description
1 polymer ?
#
loop_
_entity_poly.entity_id
_entity_poly.type
_entity_poly.pdbx_seq_one_letter_code
_entity_poly.pdbx_strand_id
1 'polypeptide(L)'
;MGKRKVDVNSATVKEKTQGISQNMNIMERKKNSFSGEEDSNKNSWKRKVVILSTRGITARYRHLMEDILKLVPHGKKEPKLDTKEKLNVVNEICELRNCNAVMLFETRKSQDLYLWIGCSPEGPCAKFYVSN
;
A
#
# COMPACT_ATOMS: atom_id res chain seq x y z
N MET A 1 4.59 71.78 0.89
CA MET A 1 4.12 70.69 1.77
C MET A 1 3.70 69.50 0.90
N GLY A 2 4.62 68.58 0.61
CA GLY A 2 4.40 67.47 -0.33
C GLY A 2 3.81 66.24 0.35
N LYS A 3 2.70 65.71 -0.17
CA LYS A 3 2.15 64.40 0.21
C LYS A 3 2.99 63.30 -0.47
N ARG A 4 3.86 62.63 0.29
CA ARG A 4 4.54 61.41 -0.15
C ARG A 4 3.58 60.23 -0.03
N LYS A 5 3.29 59.57 -1.16
CA LYS A 5 2.70 58.22 -1.21
C LYS A 5 3.65 57.26 -0.49
N VAL A 6 3.11 56.41 0.38
CA VAL A 6 3.81 55.25 0.92
C VAL A 6 3.25 54.04 0.18
N ASP A 7 4.10 53.40 -0.60
CA ASP A 7 3.76 52.22 -1.41
C ASP A 7 3.57 51.00 -0.49
N VAL A 8 2.43 50.33 -0.62
CA VAL A 8 2.13 49.09 0.10
C VAL A 8 2.91 47.96 -0.58
N ASN A 9 3.89 47.41 0.14
CA ASN A 9 4.87 46.43 -0.33
C ASN A 9 4.25 45.22 -1.05
N SER A 10 4.65 45.04 -2.31
CA SER A 10 4.35 43.95 -3.24
C SER A 10 5.07 42.62 -2.94
N ALA A 11 5.75 42.53 -1.79
CA ALA A 11 6.56 41.37 -1.40
C ALA A 11 5.74 40.25 -0.71
N THR A 12 4.74 40.60 0.10
CA THR A 12 3.90 39.63 0.85
C THR A 12 2.88 38.87 -0.01
N VAL A 13 2.56 39.37 -1.21
CA VAL A 13 1.68 38.68 -2.17
C VAL A 13 2.43 37.56 -2.91
N LYS A 14 3.75 37.66 -3.09
CA LYS A 14 4.53 36.70 -3.86
C LYS A 14 4.73 35.36 -3.14
N GLU A 15 4.92 35.38 -1.82
CA GLU A 15 5.12 34.15 -1.02
C GLU A 15 3.86 33.28 -0.91
N LYS A 16 2.68 33.89 -0.78
CA LYS A 16 1.40 33.15 -0.74
C LYS A 16 1.03 32.53 -2.09
N THR A 17 1.37 33.21 -3.19
CA THR A 17 1.05 32.71 -4.55
C THR A 17 1.95 31.52 -4.93
N GLN A 18 3.20 31.51 -4.45
CA GLN A 18 4.12 30.38 -4.65
C GLN A 18 3.65 29.11 -3.93
N GLY A 19 3.15 29.20 -2.69
CA GLY A 19 2.62 28.05 -1.94
C GLY A 19 1.35 27.42 -2.54
N ILE A 20 0.47 28.23 -3.14
CA ILE A 20 -0.75 27.75 -3.80
C ILE A 20 -0.41 27.06 -5.13
N SER A 21 0.51 27.63 -5.91
CA SER A 21 1.00 27.04 -7.16
C SER A 21 1.75 25.72 -6.94
N GLN A 22 2.50 25.58 -5.85
CA GLN A 22 3.16 24.32 -5.51
C GLN A 22 2.15 23.22 -5.12
N ASN A 23 1.10 23.54 -4.37
CA ASN A 23 0.05 22.57 -4.02
C ASN A 23 -0.80 22.15 -5.23
N MET A 24 -1.03 23.04 -6.18
CA MET A 24 -1.74 22.74 -7.43
C MET A 24 -0.93 21.79 -8.33
N ASN A 25 0.39 22.00 -8.43
CA ASN A 25 1.31 21.11 -9.14
C ASN A 25 1.43 19.71 -8.49
N ILE A 26 1.31 19.60 -7.17
CA ILE A 26 1.31 18.31 -6.45
C ILE A 26 -0.01 17.54 -6.71
N MET A 27 -1.15 18.24 -6.76
CA MET A 27 -2.45 17.64 -7.10
C MET A 27 -2.55 17.23 -8.58
N GLU A 28 -1.97 18.00 -9.50
CA GLU A 28 -1.91 17.63 -10.92
C GLU A 28 -0.97 16.46 -11.19
N ARG A 29 0.16 16.35 -10.46
CA ARG A 29 1.02 15.15 -10.51
C ARG A 29 0.32 13.88 -10.00
N LYS A 30 -0.55 13.98 -8.99
CA LYS A 30 -1.36 12.85 -8.50
C LYS A 30 -2.48 12.45 -9.46
N LYS A 31 -3.03 13.39 -10.24
CA LYS A 31 -4.03 13.07 -11.27
C LYS A 31 -3.40 12.42 -12.51
N ASN A 32 -2.16 12.79 -12.85
CA ASN A 32 -1.50 12.28 -14.06
C ASN A 32 -0.82 10.90 -13.90
N SER A 33 -0.91 10.28 -12.71
CA SER A 33 -0.48 8.88 -12.49
C SER A 33 -1.63 7.87 -12.56
N PHE A 34 -2.87 8.33 -12.85
CA PHE A 34 -4.05 7.48 -13.08
C PHE A 34 -4.45 7.44 -14.56
N SER A 35 -3.48 7.59 -15.47
CA SER A 35 -3.62 7.11 -16.84
C SER A 35 -2.89 5.77 -16.91
N GLY A 36 -3.63 4.69 -16.64
CA GLY A 36 -3.17 3.36 -16.98
C GLY A 36 -3.00 3.28 -18.49
N GLU A 37 -1.76 3.45 -18.97
CA GLU A 37 -1.36 2.89 -20.25
C GLU A 37 -1.56 1.37 -20.10
N GLU A 38 -2.67 0.87 -20.65
CA GLU A 38 -2.85 -0.56 -20.85
C GLU A 38 -1.86 -1.00 -21.92
N ASP A 39 -0.66 -1.38 -21.47
CA ASP A 39 0.28 -2.17 -22.26
C ASP A 39 -0.47 -3.41 -22.76
N SER A 40 -0.90 -3.38 -24.02
CA SER A 40 -1.66 -4.44 -24.72
C SER A 40 -0.88 -5.75 -24.92
N ASN A 41 0.23 -5.92 -24.21
CA ASN A 41 1.07 -7.11 -24.22
C ASN A 41 1.47 -7.61 -22.80
N LYS A 42 0.79 -7.12 -21.75
CA LYS A 42 0.94 -7.70 -20.40
C LYS A 42 0.08 -8.95 -20.31
N ASN A 43 0.71 -10.13 -20.21
CA ASN A 43 0.08 -11.37 -19.77
C ASN A 43 -0.74 -11.12 -18.48
N SER A 44 -2.05 -10.94 -18.63
CA SER A 44 -3.00 -10.57 -17.56
C SER A 44 -3.08 -11.61 -16.43
N TRP A 45 -2.61 -12.83 -16.69
CA TRP A 45 -2.57 -13.95 -15.76
C TRP A 45 -1.38 -13.92 -14.79
N LYS A 46 -0.36 -13.08 -15.02
CA LYS A 46 0.80 -12.97 -14.12
C LYS A 46 0.45 -12.12 -12.90
N ARG A 47 0.24 -12.78 -11.75
CA ARG A 47 0.06 -12.10 -10.45
C ARG A 47 1.30 -12.22 -9.58
N LYS A 48 1.67 -11.12 -8.94
CA LYS A 48 2.74 -11.03 -7.95
C LYS A 48 2.06 -10.98 -6.58
N VAL A 49 2.32 -12.01 -5.77
CA VAL A 49 1.67 -12.16 -4.47
C VAL A 49 2.67 -11.78 -3.38
N VAL A 50 2.26 -10.94 -2.45
CA VAL A 50 3.01 -10.73 -1.21
C VAL A 50 2.45 -11.62 -0.11
N ILE A 51 3.32 -12.34 0.59
CA ILE A 51 2.96 -13.24 1.68
C ILE A 51 3.59 -12.70 2.97
N LEU A 52 2.74 -12.41 3.95
CA LEU A 52 3.14 -11.86 5.23
C LEU A 52 2.39 -12.53 6.37
N SER A 53 2.89 -12.33 7.59
CA SER A 53 2.29 -12.88 8.80
C SER A 53 2.27 -11.84 9.91
N THR A 54 1.29 -11.92 10.80
CA THR A 54 1.30 -11.13 12.04
C THR A 54 2.26 -11.73 13.06
N ARG A 55 2.68 -10.93 14.04
CA ARG A 55 3.37 -11.45 15.23
C ARG A 55 2.53 -12.52 15.97
N GLY A 56 3.22 -13.50 16.53
CA GLY A 56 2.60 -14.62 17.27
C GLY A 56 2.28 -15.86 16.42
N ILE A 57 2.73 -15.92 15.16
CA ILE A 57 2.62 -17.13 14.34
C ILE A 57 3.37 -18.31 14.98
N THR A 58 2.70 -19.45 15.11
CA THR A 58 3.28 -20.67 15.66
C THR A 58 4.21 -21.37 14.67
N ALA A 59 5.03 -22.31 15.16
CA ALA A 59 5.91 -23.10 14.29
C ALA A 59 5.15 -23.84 13.18
N ARG A 60 3.98 -24.42 13.52
CA ARG A 60 3.12 -25.11 12.56
C ARG A 60 2.68 -24.20 11.41
N TYR A 61 2.15 -23.02 11.74
CA TYR A 61 1.67 -22.07 10.73
C TYR A 61 2.82 -21.45 9.92
N ARG A 62 4.01 -21.30 10.51
CA ARG A 62 5.20 -20.89 9.78
C ARG A 62 5.59 -21.91 8.72
N HIS A 63 5.54 -23.20 9.02
CA HIS A 63 5.80 -24.25 8.04
C HIS A 63 4.71 -24.29 6.96
N LEU A 64 3.44 -24.13 7.32
CA LEU A 64 2.36 -23.98 6.33
C LEU A 64 2.61 -22.80 5.37
N MET A 65 3.03 -21.65 5.90
CA MET A 65 3.37 -20.48 5.08
C MET A 65 4.58 -20.75 4.18
N GLU A 66 5.59 -21.47 4.66
CA GLU A 66 6.75 -21.89 3.86
C GLU A 66 6.36 -22.84 2.74
N ASP A 67 5.41 -23.75 2.98
CA ASP A 67 4.91 -24.66 1.95
C ASP A 67 4.06 -23.95 0.90
N ILE A 68 3.21 -23.00 1.32
CA ILE A 68 2.48 -22.12 0.39
C ILE A 68 3.45 -21.29 -0.45
N LEU A 69 4.55 -20.79 0.13
CA LEU A 69 5.57 -20.07 -0.62
C LEU A 69 6.24 -20.94 -1.70
N LYS A 70 6.44 -22.24 -1.43
CA LYS A 70 6.95 -23.20 -2.44
C LYS A 70 5.92 -23.46 -3.54
N LEU A 71 4.62 -23.47 -3.21
CA LEU A 71 3.53 -23.65 -4.17
C LEU A 71 3.27 -22.40 -5.03
N VAL A 72 3.57 -21.20 -4.51
CA VAL A 72 3.36 -19.93 -5.20
C VAL A 72 4.71 -19.38 -5.67
N PRO A 73 5.17 -19.71 -6.89
CA PRO A 73 6.52 -19.34 -7.36
C PRO A 73 6.73 -17.83 -7.51
N HIS A 74 5.65 -17.05 -7.60
CA HIS A 74 5.68 -15.59 -7.67
C HIS A 74 5.40 -14.92 -6.31
N GLY A 75 5.39 -15.72 -5.24
CA GLY A 75 5.18 -15.28 -3.86
C GLY A 75 6.44 -14.64 -3.30
N LYS A 76 6.32 -13.40 -2.82
CA LYS A 76 7.38 -12.71 -2.09
C LYS A 76 7.06 -12.73 -0.61
N LYS A 77 7.97 -13.27 0.20
CA LYS A 77 7.84 -13.27 1.65
C LYS A 77 8.27 -11.92 2.22
N GLU A 78 7.43 -11.32 3.04
CA GLU A 78 7.74 -10.08 3.77
C GLU A 78 7.97 -10.31 5.27
N PRO A 79 8.61 -9.34 5.94
CA PRO A 79 8.71 -9.32 7.40
C PRO A 79 7.34 -9.38 8.08
N LYS A 80 7.36 -9.76 9.36
CA LYS A 80 6.13 -9.86 10.14
C LYS A 80 5.54 -8.47 10.38
N LEU A 81 4.21 -8.39 10.31
CA LEU A 81 3.48 -7.18 10.66
C LEU A 81 3.34 -7.09 12.19
N ASP A 82 3.70 -5.93 12.72
CA ASP A 82 3.73 -5.68 14.16
C ASP A 82 2.34 -5.40 14.73
N THR A 83 1.48 -4.71 13.97
CA THR A 83 0.13 -4.31 14.37
C THR A 83 -0.91 -5.13 13.62
N LYS A 84 -1.85 -5.75 14.35
CA LYS A 84 -2.93 -6.57 13.77
C LYS A 84 -4.08 -5.76 13.18
N GLU A 85 -4.26 -4.53 13.66
CA GLU A 85 -5.45 -3.71 13.40
C GLU A 85 -5.32 -2.84 12.14
N LYS A 86 -4.10 -2.57 11.67
CA LYS A 86 -3.85 -1.64 10.58
C LYS A 86 -3.67 -2.39 9.26
N LEU A 87 -4.78 -2.80 8.64
CA LEU A 87 -4.78 -3.43 7.32
C LEU A 87 -4.28 -2.47 6.21
N ASN A 88 -4.38 -1.16 6.41
CA ASN A 88 -3.89 -0.17 5.43
C ASN A 88 -2.38 -0.30 5.16
N VAL A 89 -1.60 -0.69 6.17
CA VAL A 89 -0.15 -0.92 6.04
C VAL A 89 0.14 -2.06 5.06
N VAL A 90 -0.78 -3.03 4.94
CA VAL A 90 -0.64 -4.14 4.00
C VAL A 90 -0.70 -3.64 2.55
N ASN A 91 -1.56 -2.66 2.26
CA ASN A 91 -1.63 -2.05 0.93
C ASN A 91 -0.36 -1.26 0.60
N GLU A 92 0.18 -0.51 1.56
CA GLU A 92 1.46 0.20 1.40
C GLU A 92 2.61 -0.78 1.11
N ILE A 93 2.66 -1.92 1.81
CA ILE A 93 3.65 -2.99 1.55
C ILE A 93 3.47 -3.57 0.14
N CYS A 94 2.23 -3.78 -0.31
CA CYS A 94 1.95 -4.26 -1.66
C CYS A 94 2.49 -3.30 -2.73
N GLU A 95 2.27 -1.99 -2.54
CA GLU A 95 2.75 -0.94 -3.44
C GLU A 95 4.29 -0.91 -3.48
N LEU A 96 4.94 -0.90 -2.30
CA LEU A 96 6.40 -0.93 -2.20
C LEU A 96 7.05 -2.17 -2.84
N ARG A 97 6.34 -3.29 -2.89
CA ARG A 97 6.82 -4.55 -3.48
C ARG A 97 6.30 -4.81 -4.90
N ASN A 98 5.52 -3.88 -5.44
CA ASN A 98 4.85 -3.97 -6.73
C ASN A 98 4.08 -5.30 -6.86
N CYS A 99 3.31 -5.65 -5.83
CA CYS A 99 2.47 -6.86 -5.77
C CYS A 99 1.00 -6.47 -5.96
N ASN A 100 0.25 -7.28 -6.72
CA ASN A 100 -1.16 -7.03 -7.02
C ASN A 100 -2.11 -7.89 -6.19
N ALA A 101 -1.58 -8.85 -5.45
CA ALA A 101 -2.33 -9.70 -4.54
C ALA A 101 -1.57 -9.88 -3.23
N VAL A 102 -2.32 -10.15 -2.17
CA VAL A 102 -1.79 -10.30 -0.82
C VAL A 102 -2.37 -11.51 -0.12
N MET A 103 -1.52 -12.21 0.63
CA MET A 103 -1.89 -13.24 1.59
C MET A 103 -1.32 -12.87 2.96
N LEU A 104 -2.20 -12.60 3.93
CA LEU A 104 -1.82 -12.29 5.31
C LEU A 104 -2.25 -13.43 6.25
N PHE A 105 -1.27 -14.04 6.90
CA PHE A 105 -1.45 -15.01 7.96
C PHE A 105 -1.63 -14.28 9.30
N GLU A 106 -2.88 -14.08 9.70
CA GLU A 106 -3.24 -13.47 10.98
C GLU A 106 -3.38 -14.55 12.05
N THR A 107 -2.53 -14.52 13.07
CA THR A 107 -2.62 -15.45 14.20
C THR A 107 -3.26 -14.78 15.40
N ARG A 108 -4.30 -15.40 15.96
CA ARG A 108 -4.98 -14.94 17.17
C ARG A 108 -4.67 -15.88 18.33
N LYS A 109 -4.31 -15.31 19.49
CA LYS A 109 -3.92 -16.05 20.71
C LYS A 109 -2.85 -17.15 20.50
N SER A 110 -2.06 -17.06 19.43
CA SER A 110 -1.11 -18.12 19.02
C SER A 110 -1.76 -19.50 18.84
N GLN A 111 -3.07 -19.56 18.58
CA GLN A 111 -3.84 -20.80 18.47
C GLN A 111 -4.68 -20.85 17.20
N ASP A 112 -5.31 -19.73 16.84
CA ASP A 112 -6.17 -19.65 15.66
C ASP A 112 -5.41 -18.99 14.51
N LEU A 113 -5.56 -19.55 13.30
CA LEU A 113 -5.05 -18.96 12.08
C LEU A 113 -6.22 -18.45 11.22
N TYR A 114 -6.17 -17.16 10.92
CA TYR A 114 -6.97 -16.57 9.87
C TYR A 114 -6.09 -16.23 8.69
N LEU A 115 -6.56 -16.56 7.49
CA LEU A 115 -5.90 -16.22 6.24
C LEU A 115 -6.71 -15.14 5.54
N TRP A 116 -6.10 -13.98 5.36
CA TRP A 116 -6.65 -12.94 4.50
C TRP A 116 -6.07 -13.10 3.11
N ILE A 117 -6.93 -13.12 2.10
CA ILE A 117 -6.54 -13.06 0.71
C ILE A 117 -7.23 -11.85 0.10
N GLY A 118 -6.46 -11.00 -0.59
CA GLY A 118 -7.00 -9.80 -1.19
C GLY A 118 -6.27 -9.40 -2.46
N CYS A 119 -6.98 -8.66 -3.31
CA CYS A 119 -6.36 -7.92 -4.40
C CYS A 119 -6.11 -6.48 -3.93
N SER A 120 -4.87 -6.02 -3.97
CA SER A 120 -4.51 -4.64 -3.59
C SER A 120 -4.51 -3.75 -4.85
N PRO A 121 -4.91 -2.46 -4.79
CA PRO A 121 -5.22 -1.64 -3.62
C PRO A 121 -6.70 -1.57 -3.18
N GLU A 122 -7.66 -1.65 -4.11
CA GLU A 122 -9.11 -1.51 -3.81
C GLU A 122 -9.89 -2.82 -3.94
N GLY A 123 -9.21 -3.90 -4.32
CA GLY A 123 -9.87 -5.13 -4.76
C GLY A 123 -10.59 -5.89 -3.65
N PRO A 124 -11.34 -6.94 -4.02
CA PRO A 124 -12.04 -7.76 -3.05
C PRO A 124 -11.05 -8.42 -2.08
N CYS A 125 -11.49 -8.57 -0.84
CA CYS A 125 -10.78 -9.30 0.19
C CYS A 125 -11.68 -10.36 0.81
N ALA A 126 -11.08 -11.48 1.20
CA ALA A 126 -11.75 -12.57 1.88
C ALA A 126 -10.90 -12.99 3.09
N LYS A 127 -11.59 -13.24 4.21
CA LYS A 127 -10.99 -13.75 5.44
C LYS A 127 -11.46 -15.18 5.66
N PHE A 128 -10.52 -16.11 5.69
CA PHE A 128 -10.77 -17.52 5.94
C PHE A 128 -10.32 -17.89 7.34
N TYR A 129 -11.12 -18.69 8.04
CA TYR A 129 -10.68 -19.39 9.23
C TYR A 129 -10.05 -20.71 8.81
N VAL A 130 -8.76 -20.91 9.11
CA VAL A 130 -8.02 -22.10 8.69
C VAL A 130 -8.05 -23.12 9.82
N SER A 131 -8.77 -24.21 9.57
CA SER A 131 -8.91 -25.37 10.46
C SER A 131 -8.75 -26.67 9.65
N ASN A 132 -8.60 -27.80 10.34
CA ASN A 132 -8.50 -29.13 9.76
C ASN A 132 -9.52 -30.05 10.39
#